data_AF-A0A3N8GSV1-F1
#
_entry.id   AF-A0A3N8GSV1-F1
#
_cell.length_a   1.000
_cell.length_b   1.000
_cell.length_c   1.000
_cell.angle_alpha   90.00
_cell.angle_beta   90.00
_cell.angle_gamma   90.00
#
_symmetry.space_group_name_H-M   'P 1'
#
loop_
_entity.id
_entity.type
_entity.pdbx_description
1 polymer ?
#
loop_
_entity_poly.entity_id
_entity_poly.type
_entity_poly.pdbx_seq_one_letter_code
_entity_poly.pdbx_strand_id
1 'polypeptide(L)'
;MVDLFKLELNSISGGTVLCMTAKNQVTWQGMVFESIPITLAGEGVRTDGQWNRPKLTVANPDGIFSAFIAQGKTDSATVTRYRCHLEDVKNNVGRYQINIWRVSKTLSMSNSMATFELRTPLDGQMFYLPARAFYPPEFPHVSL
;
A
#
# COMPACT_ATOMS: atom_id res chain seq x y z
N MET A 1 -9.79 5.65 20.45
CA MET A 1 -8.62 5.22 19.66
C MET A 1 -8.43 6.16 18.47
N VAL A 2 -7.18 6.27 18.01
CA VAL A 2 -6.76 7.04 16.83
C VAL A 2 -6.02 6.09 15.90
N ASP A 3 -6.33 6.18 14.62
CA ASP A 3 -5.64 5.44 13.56
C ASP A 3 -4.69 6.38 12.84
N LEU A 4 -3.41 6.03 12.86
CA LEU A 4 -2.33 6.72 12.16
C LEU A 4 -1.81 5.83 11.04
N PHE A 5 -1.62 6.38 9.86
CA PHE A 5 -1.18 5.64 8.68
C PHE A 5 0.18 6.17 8.23
N LYS A 6 1.11 5.25 8.00
CA LYS A 6 2.42 5.53 7.41
C LYS A 6 2.51 4.78 6.09
N LEU A 7 2.68 5.51 5.00
CA LEU A 7 2.86 4.98 3.66
C LEU A 7 4.31 5.19 3.25
N GLU A 8 5.03 4.10 3.04
CA GLU A 8 6.42 4.11 2.56
C GLU A 8 6.41 3.70 1.10
N LEU A 9 6.70 4.65 0.21
CA LEU A 9 6.77 4.41 -1.22
C LEU A 9 8.06 3.67 -1.58
N ASN A 10 8.01 2.91 -2.67
CA ASN A 10 9.15 2.12 -3.12
C ASN A 10 10.32 3.02 -3.52
N SER A 11 11.51 2.69 -3.02
CA SER A 11 12.66 3.58 -2.90
C SER A 11 13.72 3.37 -3.98
N ILE A 12 13.34 3.02 -5.21
CA ILE A 12 14.31 2.89 -6.31
C ILE A 12 15.06 4.22 -6.57
N SER A 13 14.49 5.38 -6.21
CA SER A 13 15.10 6.71 -6.42
C SER A 13 14.86 7.72 -5.28
N GLY A 14 14.78 7.24 -4.04
CA GLY A 14 14.54 8.07 -2.84
C GLY A 14 13.25 7.69 -2.13
N GLY A 15 13.38 7.22 -0.90
CA GLY A 15 12.26 6.73 -0.10
C GLY A 15 11.40 7.90 0.37
N THR A 16 10.21 8.01 -0.19
CA THR A 16 9.21 8.98 0.25
C THR A 16 8.31 8.32 1.28
N VAL A 17 8.23 8.92 2.46
CA VAL A 17 7.35 8.47 3.55
C VAL A 17 6.26 9.52 3.72
N LEU A 18 5.00 9.10 3.62
CA LEU A 18 3.83 9.93 3.90
C LEU A 18 3.16 9.45 5.19
N CYS A 19 2.97 10.36 6.13
CA CYS A 19 2.32 10.10 7.40
C CYS A 19 0.98 10.83 7.44
N MET A 20 -0.11 10.09 7.62
CA MET A 20 -1.48 10.58 7.43
C MET A 20 -2.39 10.12 8.58
N THR A 21 -3.38 10.93 8.90
CA THR A 21 -4.43 10.64 9.87
C THR A 21 -5.77 11.17 9.36
N ALA A 22 -6.84 10.43 9.61
CA ALA A 22 -8.20 10.85 9.23
C ALA A 22 -8.77 11.94 10.15
N LYS A 23 -8.12 12.20 11.29
CA LYS A 23 -8.51 13.21 12.28
C LYS A 23 -7.56 14.40 12.21
N ASN A 24 -7.47 15.15 13.30
CA ASN A 24 -6.54 16.27 13.42
C ASN A 24 -5.09 15.83 13.25
N GLN A 25 -4.29 16.73 12.67
CA GLN A 25 -2.85 16.58 12.56
C GLN A 25 -2.23 16.31 13.93
N VAL A 26 -1.29 15.35 13.99
CA VAL A 26 -0.64 14.96 15.23
C VAL A 26 0.81 14.60 15.00
N THR A 27 1.67 15.01 15.93
CA THR A 27 3.08 14.62 15.95
C THR A 27 3.25 13.51 16.96
N TRP A 28 3.77 12.36 16.54
CA TRP A 28 3.97 11.19 17.38
C TRP A 28 5.27 10.48 17.01
N GLN A 29 6.09 10.16 18.01
CA GLN A 29 7.40 9.53 17.82
C GLN A 29 8.31 10.23 16.78
N GLY A 30 8.25 11.56 16.73
CA GLY A 30 9.06 12.37 15.79
C GLY A 30 8.53 12.41 14.35
N MET A 31 7.41 11.73 14.06
CA MET A 31 6.73 11.81 12.76
C MET A 31 5.52 12.74 12.85
N VAL A 32 5.32 13.57 11.83
CA VAL A 32 4.14 14.43 11.70
C VAL A 32 3.11 13.73 10.83
N PHE A 33 1.96 13.39 11.40
CA PHE A 33 0.84 12.80 10.68
C PHE A 33 -0.12 13.91 10.26
N GLU A 34 -0.22 14.14 8.95
CA GLU A 34 -1.06 15.18 8.36
C GLU A 34 -2.53 14.77 8.31
N SER A 35 -3.43 15.75 8.44
CA SER A 35 -4.88 15.54 8.39
C SER A 35 -5.35 15.33 6.95
N ILE A 36 -5.17 14.12 6.43
CA ILE A 36 -5.60 13.71 5.09
C ILE A 36 -6.70 12.66 5.23
N PRO A 37 -7.90 12.88 4.63
CA PRO A 37 -8.98 11.90 4.67
C PRO A 37 -8.50 10.54 4.14
N ILE A 38 -8.60 9.52 4.99
CA ILE A 38 -8.15 8.16 4.72
C ILE A 38 -9.16 7.17 5.28
N THR A 39 -9.53 6.18 4.47
CA THR A 39 -10.50 5.14 4.84
C THR A 39 -9.93 3.78 4.45
N LEU A 40 -9.96 2.84 5.39
CA LEU A 40 -9.58 1.45 5.18
C LEU A 40 -10.83 0.58 5.30
N ALA A 41 -11.16 -0.17 4.25
CA ALA A 41 -12.31 -1.05 4.20
C ALA A 41 -11.90 -2.50 3.91
N GLY A 42 -12.60 -3.47 4.50
CA GLY A 42 -12.36 -4.89 4.24
C GLY A 42 -11.16 -5.49 4.98
N GLU A 43 -10.77 -4.94 6.13
CA GLU A 43 -9.82 -5.60 7.03
C GLU A 43 -10.45 -6.87 7.61
N GLY A 44 -9.74 -8.01 7.58
CA GLY A 44 -10.19 -9.25 8.20
C GLY A 44 -9.67 -10.53 7.53
N VAL A 45 -10.06 -11.66 8.10
CA VAL A 45 -9.87 -13.00 7.53
C VAL A 45 -11.25 -13.48 7.09
N ARG A 46 -11.36 -13.97 5.87
CA ARG A 46 -12.59 -14.59 5.37
C ARG A 46 -12.81 -15.94 6.06
N THR A 47 -14.04 -16.43 6.08
CA THR A 47 -14.40 -17.71 6.71
C THR A 47 -13.65 -18.91 6.15
N ASP A 48 -13.11 -18.80 4.93
CA ASP A 48 -12.26 -19.79 4.25
C ASP A 48 -10.78 -19.76 4.69
N GLY A 49 -10.43 -18.91 5.67
CA GLY A 49 -9.08 -18.73 6.17
C GLY A 49 -8.20 -17.85 5.29
N GLN A 50 -8.72 -17.32 4.17
CA GLN A 50 -7.96 -16.40 3.34
C GLN A 50 -7.96 -15.00 3.96
N TRP A 51 -6.79 -14.36 3.97
CA TRP A 51 -6.68 -12.95 4.30
C TRP A 51 -7.47 -12.13 3.29
N ASN A 52 -8.34 -11.26 3.80
CA ASN A 52 -9.05 -10.35 2.93
C ASN A 52 -8.06 -9.35 2.32
N ARG A 53 -8.41 -8.80 1.16
CA ARG A 53 -7.61 -7.76 0.49
C ARG A 53 -8.24 -6.40 0.77
N PRO A 54 -7.83 -5.70 1.84
CA PRO A 54 -8.46 -4.44 2.19
C PRO A 54 -8.23 -3.39 1.11
N LYS A 55 -9.18 -2.48 1.00
CA LYS A 55 -9.09 -1.32 0.12
C LYS A 55 -8.77 -0.09 0.95
N LEU A 56 -7.72 0.62 0.56
CA LEU A 56 -7.33 1.88 1.17
C LEU A 56 -7.70 3.01 0.21
N THR A 57 -8.58 3.90 0.64
CA THR A 57 -8.94 5.11 -0.09
C THR A 57 -8.35 6.31 0.64
N VAL A 58 -7.56 7.10 -0.08
CA VAL A 58 -6.91 8.31 0.43
C VAL A 58 -7.32 9.49 -0.44
N ALA A 59 -7.56 10.65 0.16
CA ALA A 59 -7.68 11.89 -0.58
C ALA A 59 -6.37 12.20 -1.33
N ASN A 60 -6.48 12.76 -2.54
CA ASN A 60 -5.35 13.07 -3.40
C ASN A 60 -5.26 14.59 -3.63
N PRO A 61 -4.97 15.40 -2.59
CA PRO A 61 -4.79 16.83 -2.78
C PRO A 61 -3.67 17.07 -3.79
N ASP A 62 -3.90 18.01 -4.72
CA ASP A 62 -2.93 18.45 -5.74
C ASP A 62 -2.37 17.34 -6.66
N GLY A 63 -3.02 16.17 -6.72
CA GLY A 63 -2.59 15.08 -7.59
C GLY A 63 -1.26 14.43 -7.20
N ILE A 64 -0.83 14.58 -5.94
CA ILE A 64 0.44 14.04 -5.43
C ILE A 64 0.55 12.52 -5.69
N PHE A 65 -0.50 11.75 -5.42
CA PHE A 65 -0.50 10.31 -5.67
C PHE A 65 -0.47 9.97 -7.15
N SER A 66 -1.01 10.82 -8.02
CA SER A 66 -0.97 10.64 -9.47
C SER A 66 0.47 10.66 -9.98
N ALA A 67 1.29 11.59 -9.47
CA ALA A 67 2.71 11.66 -9.80
C ALA A 67 3.47 10.41 -9.32
N PHE A 68 3.18 9.93 -8.11
CA PHE A 68 3.83 8.73 -7.57
C PHE A 68 3.49 7.45 -8.34
N ILE A 69 2.24 7.33 -8.79
CA ILE A 69 1.83 6.20 -9.66
C ILE A 69 2.54 6.27 -11.00
N ALA A 70 2.58 7.44 -11.63
CA ALA A 70 3.24 7.60 -12.92
C ALA A 70 4.74 7.24 -12.85
N GLN A 71 5.37 7.45 -11.70
CA GLN A 71 6.76 7.06 -11.43
C GLN A 71 6.92 5.58 -11.02
N GLY A 72 5.83 4.81 -10.91
CA GLY A 72 5.86 3.41 -10.47
C GLY A 72 6.21 3.22 -8.99
N LYS A 73 6.21 4.29 -8.19
CA LYS A 73 6.65 4.26 -6.77
C LYS A 73 5.62 3.66 -5.82
N THR A 74 4.37 3.56 -6.26
CA THR A 74 3.29 2.96 -5.46
C THR A 74 3.29 1.44 -5.52
N ASP A 75 3.97 0.85 -6.49
CA ASP A 75 4.06 -0.61 -6.59
C ASP A 75 4.92 -1.15 -5.45
N SER A 76 4.39 -2.14 -4.73
CA SER A 76 4.99 -2.71 -3.52
C SER A 76 5.25 -1.69 -2.39
N ALA A 77 4.58 -0.53 -2.41
CA ALA A 77 4.62 0.41 -1.30
C ALA A 77 4.08 -0.24 -0.01
N THR A 78 4.67 0.10 1.13
CA THR A 78 4.29 -0.48 2.42
C THR A 78 3.36 0.47 3.16
N VAL A 79 2.20 -0.02 3.57
CA VAL A 79 1.23 0.71 4.39
C VAL A 79 1.28 0.13 5.79
N THR A 80 1.60 0.97 6.76
CA THR A 80 1.56 0.62 8.18
C THR A 80 0.46 1.43 8.86
N ARG A 81 -0.45 0.76 9.55
CA ARG A 81 -1.46 1.39 10.42
C ARG A 81 -1.04 1.19 11.87
N TYR A 82 -0.97 2.29 12.60
CA TYR A 82 -0.83 2.31 14.04
C TYR A 82 -2.18 2.66 14.66
N ARG A 83 -2.72 1.75 15.48
CA ARG A 83 -3.89 2.02 16.30
C ARG A 83 -3.43 2.31 17.71
N CYS A 84 -3.58 3.57 18.11
CA CYS A 84 -3.08 4.08 19.39
C CYS A 84 -4.24 4.62 20.24
N HIS A 85 -4.06 4.67 21.56
CA HIS A 85 -4.95 5.45 22.41
C HIS A 85 -4.63 6.95 22.27
N LEU A 86 -5.65 7.82 22.36
CA LEU A 86 -5.44 9.26 22.16
C LEU A 86 -4.49 9.84 23.22
N GLU A 87 -4.60 9.36 24.46
CA GLU A 87 -3.74 9.81 25.57
C GLU A 87 -2.29 9.35 25.37
N ASP A 88 -2.09 8.12 24.90
CA ASP A 88 -0.75 7.60 24.62
C ASP A 88 -0.06 8.41 23.51
N VAL A 89 -0.81 8.84 22.49
CA VAL A 89 -0.29 9.72 21.44
C VAL A 89 0.13 11.07 22.01
N LYS A 90 -0.69 11.69 22.85
CA LYS A 90 -0.39 13.00 23.49
C LYS A 90 0.81 12.92 24.42
N ASN A 91 0.93 11.84 25.18
CA ASN A 91 2.02 11.61 26.13
C ASN A 91 3.27 10.98 25.45
N ASN A 92 3.25 10.82 24.12
CA ASN A 92 4.31 10.20 23.33
C ASN A 92 4.73 8.81 23.84
N VAL A 93 3.75 8.02 24.31
CA VAL A 93 3.95 6.65 24.80
C VAL A 93 3.90 5.66 23.63
N GLY A 94 4.82 4.71 23.59
CA GLY A 94 4.95 3.70 22.54
C GLY A 94 4.00 2.50 22.66
N ARG A 95 2.74 2.71 23.06
CA ARG A 95 1.73 1.65 23.15
C ARG A 95 0.78 1.72 21.96
N TYR A 96 0.80 0.69 21.11
CA TYR A 96 0.03 0.65 19.89
C TYR A 96 -0.19 -0.77 19.39
N GLN A 97 -1.22 -0.94 18.56
CA GLN A 97 -1.39 -2.11 17.72
C GLN A 97 -0.96 -1.74 16.29
N ILE A 98 -0.23 -2.64 15.64
CA ILE A 98 0.30 -2.42 14.29
C ILE A 98 -0.31 -3.40 13.30
N ASN A 99 -0.69 -2.90 12.14
CA ASN A 99 -1.06 -3.70 11.00
C ASN A 99 -0.24 -3.23 9.79
N ILE A 100 0.35 -4.17 9.06
CA ILE A 100 1.23 -3.88 7.93
C ILE A 100 0.64 -4.55 6.69
N TRP A 101 0.61 -3.81 5.59
CA TRP A 101 0.21 -4.29 4.28
C TRP A 101 1.18 -3.79 3.21
N ARG A 102 1.16 -4.46 2.05
CA ARG A 102 1.76 -3.98 0.82
C ARG A 102 0.69 -3.58 -0.17
N VAL A 103 0.94 -2.53 -0.94
CA VAL A 103 0.09 -2.13 -2.06
C VAL A 103 0.26 -3.18 -3.17
N SER A 104 -0.83 -3.84 -3.55
CA SER A 104 -0.83 -4.83 -4.63
C SER A 104 -1.10 -4.19 -5.99
N LYS A 105 -2.04 -3.25 -6.06
CA LYS A 105 -2.38 -2.50 -7.27
C LYS A 105 -3.20 -1.26 -6.92
N THR A 106 -3.18 -0.29 -7.82
CA THR A 106 -4.13 0.84 -7.79
C THR A 106 -5.44 0.39 -8.45
N LEU A 107 -6.56 0.53 -7.72
CA LEU A 107 -7.89 0.18 -8.22
C LEU A 107 -8.54 1.31 -9.01
N SER A 108 -8.46 2.53 -8.45
CA SER A 108 -8.99 3.72 -9.09
C SER A 108 -8.16 4.93 -8.68
N MET A 109 -8.03 5.88 -9.61
CA MET A 109 -7.35 7.14 -9.38
C MET A 109 -8.19 8.27 -9.97
N SER A 110 -8.42 9.29 -9.17
CA SER A 110 -9.09 10.53 -9.55
C SER A 110 -8.28 11.71 -9.00
N ASN A 111 -8.58 12.92 -9.49
CA ASN A 111 -7.93 14.13 -8.99
C ASN A 111 -8.20 14.40 -7.51
N SER A 112 -9.27 13.85 -6.93
CA SER A 112 -9.64 14.05 -5.53
C SER A 112 -9.32 12.87 -4.63
N MET A 113 -9.25 11.64 -5.16
CA MET A 113 -9.10 10.41 -4.38
C MET A 113 -8.30 9.34 -5.13
N ALA A 114 -7.50 8.60 -4.38
CA ALA A 114 -6.77 7.42 -4.82
C ALA A 114 -7.24 6.19 -4.03
N THR A 115 -7.53 5.08 -4.72
CA THR A 115 -7.90 3.82 -4.08
C THR A 115 -6.91 2.72 -4.43
N PHE A 116 -6.36 2.08 -3.40
CA PHE A 116 -5.38 1.01 -3.49
C PHE A 116 -5.96 -0.30 -2.96
N GLU A 117 -5.63 -1.41 -3.63
CA GLU A 117 -5.81 -2.75 -3.09
C GLU A 117 -4.58 -3.13 -2.29
N LEU A 118 -4.80 -3.49 -1.03
CA LEU A 118 -3.76 -3.89 -0.10
C LEU A 118 -3.73 -5.41 0.05
N ARG A 119 -2.53 -5.92 0.34
CA ARG A 119 -2.23 -7.32 0.52
C ARG A 119 -1.38 -7.51 1.78
N THR A 120 -1.48 -8.66 2.43
CA THR A 120 -0.58 -8.97 3.55
C THR A 120 0.87 -9.10 3.06
N PRO A 121 1.89 -8.74 3.87
CA PRO A 121 3.29 -8.84 3.45
C PRO A 121 3.75 -10.27 3.16
N LEU A 122 3.03 -11.26 3.73
CA LEU A 122 3.28 -12.70 3.59
C LEU A 122 2.57 -13.31 2.38
N ASP A 123 1.55 -12.66 1.83
CA ASP A 123 0.91 -13.10 0.59
C ASP A 123 1.89 -12.78 -0.55
N GLY A 124 2.62 -13.82 -0.95
CA GLY A 124 3.71 -13.72 -1.92
C GLY A 124 3.24 -13.15 -3.26
N GLN A 125 4.20 -12.66 -4.05
CA GLN A 125 3.89 -12.22 -5.40
C GLN A 125 3.45 -13.44 -6.22
N MET A 126 2.20 -13.45 -6.68
CA MET A 126 1.74 -14.46 -7.63
C MET A 126 2.49 -14.22 -8.95
N PHE A 127 3.62 -14.89 -9.13
CA PHE A 127 4.27 -14.94 -10.43
C PHE A 127 3.49 -15.90 -11.31
N TYR A 128 2.99 -15.39 -12.43
CA TYR A 128 2.52 -16.25 -13.50
C TYR A 128 3.77 -16.71 -14.24
N LEU A 129 4.28 -17.89 -13.89
CA LEU A 129 5.32 -18.52 -14.70
C LEU A 129 4.66 -18.86 -16.05
N PRO A 130 5.11 -18.26 -17.16
CA PRO A 130 4.63 -18.70 -18.46
C PRO A 130 4.96 -20.19 -18.60
N ALA A 131 4.00 -20.96 -19.12
CA ALA A 131 4.25 -22.35 -19.44
C ALA A 131 5.47 -22.43 -20.37
N ARG A 132 6.33 -23.43 -20.17
CA ARG A 132 7.49 -23.66 -21.03
C ARG A 132 6.98 -23.85 -22.47
N ALA A 133 7.22 -22.86 -23.32
CA ALA A 133 6.87 -22.94 -24.73
C ALA A 133 7.97 -23.71 -25.49
N PHE A 134 7.60 -24.79 -26.17
CA PHE A 134 8.46 -25.43 -27.16
C PHE A 134 8.19 -24.77 -28.51
N TYR A 135 9.07 -23.87 -28.92
CA TYR A 135 9.03 -23.32 -30.26
C TYR A 135 9.68 -24.31 -31.24
N PRO A 136 9.09 -24.57 -32.42
CA PRO A 136 9.78 -25.32 -33.45
C PRO A 136 11.08 -24.60 -33.84
N PRO A 137 12.18 -25.33 -34.07
CA PRO A 137 13.46 -24.72 -34.43
C PRO A 137 13.36 -23.97 -35.76
N GLU A 138 13.99 -22.79 -35.85
CA GLU A 138 13.91 -21.88 -37.00
C GLU A 138 14.61 -22.37 -38.29
N PHE A 139 15.15 -23.59 -38.31
CA PHE A 139 15.92 -24.05 -39.47
C PHE A 139 15.08 -24.97 -40.36
N PRO A 140 14.69 -24.54 -41.57
CA PRO A 140 14.13 -25.45 -42.56
C PRO A 140 15.22 -26.43 -42.99
N HIS A 141 14.94 -27.73 -42.86
CA HIS A 141 15.79 -28.76 -43.42
C HIS A 141 15.80 -28.61 -44.95
N VAL A 142 17.00 -28.66 -45.56
CA VAL A 142 17.14 -28.75 -47.00
C VAL A 142 16.63 -30.12 -47.43
N SER A 143 15.60 -30.13 -48.28
CA SER A 143 15.16 -31.35 -48.96
C SER A 143 16.03 -31.55 -50.22
N LEU A 144 16.43 -32.81 -50.44
CA LEU A 144 17.35 -33.31 -51.48
C LEU A 144 16.97 -32.90 -52.90
#